data_AF-A0A2P4ZZ53-F1
#
_entry.id   AF-A0A2P4ZZ53-F1
#
_cell.length_a   1.000
_cell.length_b   1.000
_cell.length_c   1.000
_cell.angle_alpha   90.00
_cell.angle_beta   90.00
_cell.angle_gamma   90.00
#
_symmetry.space_group_name_H-M   'P 1'
#
loop_
_entity.id
_entity.type
_entity.pdbx_description
1 polymer ?
#
loop_
_entity_poly.entity_id
_entity_poly.type
_entity_poly.pdbx_seq_one_letter_code
_entity_poly.pdbx_strand_id
1 'polypeptide(L)'
;MKRIFDGLGRCATVEISAAIGDVLAYLNRQLSLRRSDFIDEDIQEKIRDAVPKAAGGSFAFAVSHTDTITNQPSREKVEEALLKLGKWIEGP
;
A
#
# COMPACT_ATOMS: atom_id res chain seq x y z
N MET A 1 30.70 2.76 4.29
CA MET A 1 30.97 3.26 2.92
C MET A 1 31.74 2.19 2.15
N LYS A 2 31.11 1.50 1.20
CA LYS A 2 31.82 0.80 0.10
C LYS A 2 30.79 0.52 -1.00
N ARG A 3 30.89 1.26 -2.10
CA ARG A 3 30.12 1.05 -3.33
C ARG A 3 30.85 -0.02 -4.15
N ILE A 4 30.12 -1.00 -4.67
CA ILE A 4 30.54 -1.79 -5.83
C ILE A 4 29.41 -1.64 -6.83
N PHE A 5 29.70 -0.90 -7.91
CA PHE A 5 28.87 -0.82 -9.10
C PHE A 5 29.53 -1.73 -10.13
N ASP A 6 28.97 -2.91 -10.36
CA ASP A 6 29.24 -3.72 -11.54
C ASP A 6 27.94 -3.80 -12.34
N GLY A 7 27.93 -3.13 -13.48
CA GLY A 7 26.82 -3.17 -14.42
C GLY A 7 26.83 -4.48 -15.21
N LEU A 8 25.66 -5.13 -15.30
CA LEU A 8 25.11 -5.81 -16.48
C LEU A 8 23.87 -6.64 -16.06
N GLY A 9 22.69 -6.24 -16.53
CA GLY A 9 21.64 -7.20 -16.88
C GLY A 9 20.67 -7.70 -15.81
N ARG A 10 20.55 -7.06 -14.63
CA ARG A 10 19.39 -7.30 -13.74
C ARG A 10 18.93 -5.96 -13.19
N CYS A 11 17.68 -5.61 -13.45
CA CYS A 11 17.01 -4.56 -12.69
C CYS A 11 17.07 -5.04 -11.23
N ALA A 12 18.01 -4.51 -10.46
CA ALA A 12 18.09 -4.78 -9.05
C ALA A 12 16.87 -4.07 -8.46
N THR A 13 15.76 -4.81 -8.35
CA THR A 13 14.61 -4.39 -7.57
C THR A 13 15.12 -4.29 -6.15
N VAL A 14 15.54 -3.08 -5.76
CA VAL A 14 15.89 -2.80 -4.37
C VAL A 14 14.58 -2.89 -3.62
N GLU A 15 14.36 -4.01 -2.95
CA GLU A 15 13.26 -4.15 -2.01
C GLU A 15 13.55 -3.19 -0.86
N ILE A 16 12.96 -2.00 -0.94
CA ILE A 16 12.96 -1.05 0.16
C ILE A 16 12.02 -1.65 1.21
N SER A 17 12.60 -2.42 2.13
CA SER A 17 11.90 -2.89 3.30
C SER A 17 11.59 -1.68 4.18
N ALA A 18 10.30 -1.43 4.41
CA ALA A 18 9.86 -0.43 5.37
C ALA A 18 9.42 -1.11 6.65
N ALA A 19 9.68 -0.44 7.78
CA ALA A 19 9.02 -0.83 9.00
C ALA A 19 7.51 -0.60 8.83
N ILE A 20 6.69 -1.45 9.45
CA ILE A 20 5.22 -1.32 9.44
C ILE A 20 4.79 0.09 9.87
N GLY A 21 5.53 0.71 10.80
CA GLY A 21 5.30 2.09 11.24
C GLY A 21 5.43 3.14 10.13
N ASP A 22 6.40 2.99 9.21
CA ASP A 22 6.59 3.92 8.09
C ASP A 22 5.42 3.82 7.10
N VAL A 23 4.94 2.60 6.85
CA VAL A 23 3.76 2.34 6.01
C VAL A 23 2.50 2.97 6.62
N LEU A 24 2.29 2.81 7.93
CA LEU A 24 1.14 3.40 8.63
C LEU A 24 1.21 4.93 8.64
N ALA A 25 2.40 5.51 8.86
CA ALA A 25 2.60 6.95 8.81
C ALA A 25 2.29 7.51 7.40
N TYR A 26 2.76 6.83 6.36
CA TYR A 26 2.43 7.16 4.97
C TYR A 26 0.92 7.10 4.70
N LEU A 27 0.27 6.00 5.10
CA LEU A 27 -1.17 5.79 4.92
C LEU A 27 -1.99 6.89 5.59
N ASN A 28 -1.70 7.21 6.85
CA ASN A 28 -2.40 8.25 7.59
C ASN A 28 -2.27 9.60 6.91
N ARG A 29 -1.07 9.92 6.38
CA ARG A 29 -0.87 11.14 5.60
C ARG A 29 -1.73 11.14 4.33
N GLN A 30 -1.74 10.07 3.55
CA GLN A 30 -2.53 10.00 2.32
C GLN A 30 -4.03 10.12 2.56
N LEU A 31 -4.54 9.42 3.58
CA LEU A 31 -5.96 9.46 3.96
C LEU A 31 -6.36 10.85 4.50
N SER A 32 -5.48 11.52 5.25
CA SER A 32 -5.73 12.88 5.72
C SER A 32 -5.79 13.92 4.60
N LEU A 33 -5.03 13.71 3.52
CA LEU A 33 -4.97 14.61 2.37
C LEU A 33 -6.17 14.42 1.43
N ARG A 34 -6.70 13.19 1.34
CA ARG A 34 -7.88 12.89 0.52
C ARG A 34 -9.15 13.05 1.33
N ARG A 35 -9.77 14.22 1.17
CA ARG A 35 -11.20 14.40 1.51
C ARG A 35 -12.04 13.76 0.42
N SER A 36 -12.39 12.49 0.61
CA SER A 36 -13.40 11.82 -0.19
C SER A 36 -14.59 11.48 0.71
N ASP A 37 -15.79 11.88 0.30
CA ASP A 37 -17.04 11.63 1.05
C ASP A 37 -17.31 10.12 1.23
N PHE A 38 -16.66 9.27 0.44
CA PHE A 38 -16.80 7.82 0.51
C PHE A 38 -15.65 7.09 1.23
N ILE A 39 -14.59 7.78 1.65
CA ILE A 39 -13.50 7.22 2.47
C ILE A 39 -13.69 7.72 3.91
N ASP A 40 -14.68 7.15 4.58
CA ASP A 40 -14.98 7.42 5.99
C ASP A 40 -14.06 6.64 6.94
N GLU A 41 -14.26 6.81 8.25
CA GLU A 41 -13.42 6.20 9.28
C GLU A 41 -13.38 4.67 9.21
N ASP A 42 -14.51 4.00 8.89
CA ASP A 42 -14.57 2.54 8.72
C ASP A 42 -13.72 2.07 7.54
N ILE A 43 -13.82 2.75 6.40
CA ILE A 43 -12.99 2.45 5.22
C ILE A 43 -11.51 2.75 5.52
N GLN A 44 -11.21 3.82 6.24
CA GLN A 44 -9.84 4.15 6.64
C GLN A 44 -9.23 3.09 7.53
N GLU A 45 -9.98 2.55 8.49
CA GLU A 45 -9.52 1.46 9.36
C GLU A 45 -9.21 0.20 8.55
N LYS A 46 -10.09 -0.18 7.62
CA LYS A 46 -9.87 -1.32 6.72
C LYS A 46 -8.62 -1.15 5.85
N ILE A 47 -8.37 0.07 5.34
CA ILE A 47 -7.16 0.37 4.57
C ILE A 47 -5.91 0.24 5.45
N ARG A 48 -5.95 0.77 6.68
CA ARG A 48 -4.83 0.70 7.64
C ARG A 48 -4.49 -0.72 8.07
N ASP A 49 -5.48 -1.62 8.09
CA ASP A 49 -5.25 -3.03 8.40
C ASP A 49 -4.76 -3.83 7.18
N ALA A 50 -5.40 -3.66 6.02
CA ALA A 50 -5.15 -4.49 4.85
C ALA A 50 -3.84 -4.13 4.12
N VAL A 51 -3.54 -2.83 3.96
CA VAL A 51 -2.40 -2.40 3.13
C VAL A 51 -1.05 -2.84 3.70
N PRO A 52 -0.73 -2.69 5.01
CA PRO A 52 0.55 -3.15 5.55
C PRO A 52 0.73 -4.67 5.43
N LYS A 53 -0.35 -5.44 5.57
CA LYS A 53 -0.34 -6.91 5.43
C LYS A 53 -0.06 -7.31 3.98
N ALA A 54 -0.79 -6.73 3.03
CA ALA A 54 -0.58 -7.00 1.60
C ALA A 54 0.80 -6.54 1.10
N ALA A 55 1.35 -5.47 1.69
CA ALA A 55 2.66 -4.96 1.33
C ALA A 55 3.81 -5.90 1.71
N GLY A 56 3.62 -6.83 2.65
CA GLY A 56 4.65 -7.81 3.02
C GLY A 56 5.99 -7.19 3.46
N GLY A 57 5.96 -5.99 4.05
CA GLY A 57 7.15 -5.23 4.41
C GLY A 57 7.79 -4.42 3.28
N SER A 58 7.26 -4.45 2.05
CA SER A 58 7.71 -3.62 0.93
C SER A 58 6.98 -2.28 0.90
N PHE A 59 7.73 -1.19 1.06
CA PHE A 59 7.15 0.15 0.99
C PHE A 59 6.53 0.45 -0.39
N ALA A 60 7.17 -0.04 -1.46
CA ALA A 60 6.70 0.17 -2.83
C ALA A 60 5.33 -0.47 -3.05
N PHE A 61 5.09 -1.66 -2.50
CA PHE A 61 3.77 -2.30 -2.56
C PHE A 61 2.76 -1.54 -1.71
N ALA A 62 3.13 -1.06 -0.53
CA ALA A 62 2.23 -0.23 0.27
C ALA A 62 1.78 1.04 -0.49
N VAL A 63 2.70 1.74 -1.16
CA VAL A 63 2.37 2.91 -2.00
C VAL A 63 1.41 2.50 -3.13
N SER A 64 1.75 1.45 -3.88
CA SER A 64 0.95 0.97 -5.01
C SER A 64 -0.48 0.58 -4.60
N HIS A 65 -0.63 -0.16 -3.50
CA HIS A 65 -1.93 -0.54 -2.96
C HIS A 65 -2.73 0.68 -2.49
N THR A 66 -2.07 1.62 -1.80
CA THR A 66 -2.71 2.87 -1.34
C THR A 66 -3.24 3.68 -2.52
N ASP A 67 -2.46 3.85 -3.58
CA ASP A 67 -2.88 4.60 -4.77
C ASP A 67 -4.01 3.89 -5.50
N THR A 68 -3.94 2.55 -5.59
CA THR A 68 -4.99 1.74 -6.21
C THR A 68 -6.33 1.91 -5.50
N ILE A 69 -6.33 1.88 -4.16
CA ILE A 69 -7.56 2.01 -3.37
C ILE A 69 -8.09 3.44 -3.39
N THR A 70 -7.20 4.41 -3.18
CA THR A 70 -7.63 5.80 -2.97
C THR A 70 -8.02 6.53 -4.26
N ASN A 71 -7.61 6.04 -5.43
CA ASN A 71 -8.02 6.55 -6.74
C ASN A 71 -9.33 5.93 -7.28
N GLN A 72 -10.01 5.09 -6.50
CA GLN A 72 -11.28 4.52 -6.94
C GLN A 72 -12.38 5.59 -7.00
N PRO A 73 -13.28 5.52 -8.00
CA PRO A 73 -14.29 6.55 -8.23
C PRO A 73 -15.50 6.47 -7.30
N SER A 74 -15.64 5.39 -6.51
CA SER A 74 -16.79 5.17 -5.62
C SER A 74 -16.45 4.27 -4.44
N ARG A 75 -17.30 4.31 -3.40
CA ARG A 75 -17.19 3.42 -2.22
C ARG A 75 -17.17 1.94 -2.61
N GLU A 76 -18.10 1.52 -3.46
CA GLU A 76 -18.21 0.12 -3.92
C GLU A 76 -16.89 -0.35 -4.56
N LYS A 77 -16.24 0.53 -5.34
CA LYS A 77 -14.95 0.22 -5.97
C LYS A 77 -13.78 0.19 -4.97
N VAL A 78 -13.82 1.04 -3.94
CA VAL A 78 -12.89 0.97 -2.81
C VAL A 78 -13.04 -0.36 -2.07
N GLU A 79 -14.26 -0.77 -1.76
CA GLU A 79 -14.56 -2.04 -1.07
C GLU A 79 -14.16 -3.25 -1.93
N GLU A 80 -14.43 -3.22 -3.25
CA GLU A 80 -13.98 -4.24 -4.19
C GLU A 80 -12.45 -4.36 -4.21
N ALA A 81 -11.73 -3.22 -4.21
CA ALA A 81 -10.27 -3.20 -4.18
C ALA A 81 -9.73 -3.77 -2.85
N LEU A 82 -10.34 -3.42 -1.72
CA LEU A 82 -9.99 -3.95 -0.40
C LEU A 82 -10.24 -5.45 -0.30
N LEU A 83 -11.38 -5.94 -0.79
CA LEU A 83 -11.69 -7.37 -0.83
C LEU A 83 -10.69 -8.15 -1.68
N LYS A 84 -10.30 -7.60 -2.84
CA LYS A 84 -9.24 -8.19 -3.66
C LYS A 84 -7.94 -8.24 -2.86
N LEU A 85 -7.55 -7.14 -2.22
CA LEU A 85 -6.35 -7.07 -1.37
C LEU A 85 -6.37 -8.15 -0.27
N GLY A 86 -7.51 -8.34 0.40
CA GLY A 86 -7.70 -9.36 1.43
C GLY A 86 -7.52 -10.79 0.90
N LYS A 87 -8.07 -11.09 -0.29
CA LYS A 87 -7.88 -12.40 -0.93
C LYS A 87 -6.42 -12.68 -1.31
N TRP A 88 -5.65 -11.65 -1.66
CA TRP A 88 -4.21 -11.79 -1.88
C TRP A 88 -3.44 -12.14 -0.60
N ILE A 89 -3.96 -11.77 0.58
CA ILE A 89 -3.36 -12.08 1.89
C ILE A 89 -3.69 -13.51 2.32
N GLU A 90 -4.91 -13.99 2.08
CA GLU A 90 -5.32 -15.36 2.45
C GLU A 90 -4.83 -16.44 1.47
N GLY A 91 -4.32 -16.06 0.29
CA GLY A 91 -3.91 -16.97 -0.77
C GLY A 91 -5.11 -17.55 -1.55
N PRO A 92 -4.89 -18.13 -2.74
CA PRO A 92 -5.92 -18.91 -3.43
C PRO A 92 -6.32 -20.17 -2.65
#